data_AF-A0A1B0GP44-F1
#
_entry.id   AF-A0A1B0GP44-F1
#
_cell.length_a   1.000
_cell.length_b   1.000
_cell.length_c   1.000
_cell.angle_alpha   90.00
_cell.angle_beta   90.00
_cell.angle_gamma   90.00
#
_symmetry.space_group_name_H-M   'P 1'
#
loop_
_entity.id
_entity.type
_entity.pdbx_description
1 polymer ?
#
loop_
_entity_poly.entity_id
_entity_poly.type
_entity_poly.pdbx_seq_one_letter_code
_entity_poly.pdbx_strand_id
1 'polypeptide(L)'
;ILQKPDEETLADTTEATRKALEKLTNAKIAAAMPVRHAEKAAPAQYIRYTPSQQGDAFNSGAKQRVIRMVEAQVDPMEPPKFRINKKIPRGPPSPPAPVLHSPSRKVTVKEQKEWKVPPCISNWKNSKGYTIPLDKRLAADGRGLQQVHINEKFAKMAEALYIADRKAREAVEARAQLEKKLAQKEKEKKEDMLRQMAQRARDERAGIRLPGGGESSDLANPETRERDELRAERHRERARERNIARAAPDKRSKLQRERERDISEQIALGMPAKTHTGGETQFDQRLFNTTKGMDSGYGDDEAYTVYDKPWRESGGLGAHLYRPSKSIDQDAYGADLERIVNTSRFVPDKEFSGTDRSGQNARQGPVQFEKEEDPFGER
;
A
#
# COMPACT_ATOMS: atom_id res chain seq x y z
N ILE A 1 -47.80 20.94 -58.32
CA ILE A 1 -48.08 19.81 -57.38
C ILE A 1 -46.97 18.80 -57.61
N LEU A 2 -46.15 18.53 -56.60
CA LEU A 2 -45.14 17.48 -56.68
C LEU A 2 -45.88 16.14 -56.56
N GLN A 3 -45.93 15.36 -57.64
CA GLN A 3 -46.51 14.02 -57.63
C GLN A 3 -45.41 12.98 -57.73
N LYS A 4 -45.67 11.79 -57.18
CA LYS A 4 -44.81 10.64 -57.43
C LYS A 4 -44.89 10.29 -58.92
N PRO A 5 -43.84 9.68 -59.49
CA PRO A 5 -43.92 9.12 -60.83
C PRO A 5 -45.06 8.10 -60.93
N ASP A 6 -45.58 7.92 -62.14
CA ASP A 6 -46.68 6.99 -62.43
C ASP A 6 -46.30 5.55 -62.05
N GLU A 7 -47.28 4.74 -61.68
CA GLU A 7 -47.07 3.36 -61.20
C GLU A 7 -46.32 2.49 -62.24
N GLU A 8 -46.60 2.67 -63.53
CA GLU A 8 -45.90 1.98 -64.62
C GLU A 8 -44.42 2.37 -64.67
N THR A 9 -44.10 3.66 -64.58
CA THR A 9 -42.69 4.13 -64.57
C THR A 9 -41.93 3.67 -63.32
N LEU A 10 -42.61 3.55 -62.19
CA LEU A 10 -42.04 2.99 -60.97
C LEU A 10 -41.78 1.49 -61.13
N ALA A 11 -42.70 0.73 -61.74
CA ALA A 11 -42.52 -0.70 -62.00
C ALA A 11 -41.34 -0.94 -62.95
N ASP A 12 -41.24 -0.20 -64.04
CA ASP A 12 -40.16 -0.30 -65.03
C ASP A 12 -38.79 0.02 -64.42
N THR A 13 -38.69 1.14 -63.68
CA THR A 13 -37.43 1.52 -63.02
C THR A 13 -37.04 0.53 -61.94
N THR A 14 -38.01 -0.01 -61.20
CA THR A 14 -37.78 -1.04 -60.18
C THR A 14 -37.27 -2.32 -60.83
N GLU A 15 -37.89 -2.78 -61.92
CA GLU A 15 -37.47 -3.99 -62.62
C GLU A 15 -36.08 -3.84 -63.24
N ALA A 16 -35.81 -2.71 -63.89
CA ALA A 16 -34.50 -2.41 -64.46
C ALA A 16 -33.41 -2.37 -63.37
N THR A 17 -33.69 -1.71 -62.24
CA THR A 17 -32.75 -1.63 -61.12
C THR A 17 -32.53 -2.98 -60.47
N ARG A 18 -33.60 -3.77 -60.26
CA ARG A 18 -33.52 -5.13 -59.74
C ARG A 18 -32.62 -6.00 -60.61
N LYS A 19 -32.85 -6.04 -61.94
CA LYS A 19 -32.02 -6.82 -62.88
C LYS A 19 -30.55 -6.38 -62.85
N ALA A 20 -30.29 -5.08 -62.77
CA ALA A 20 -28.92 -4.54 -62.69
C ALA A 20 -28.22 -4.96 -61.39
N LEU A 21 -28.92 -4.89 -60.26
CA LEU A 21 -28.41 -5.30 -58.96
C LEU A 21 -28.19 -6.81 -58.89
N GLU A 22 -29.14 -7.62 -59.39
CA GLU A 22 -29.02 -9.07 -59.48
C GLU A 22 -27.78 -9.50 -60.29
N LYS A 23 -27.50 -8.80 -61.40
CA LYS A 23 -26.28 -9.06 -62.19
C LYS A 23 -25.00 -8.80 -61.39
N LEU A 24 -24.95 -7.71 -60.63
CA LEU A 24 -23.80 -7.34 -59.80
C LEU A 24 -23.63 -8.29 -58.60
N THR A 25 -24.73 -8.68 -57.95
CA THR A 25 -24.70 -9.61 -56.82
C THR A 25 -24.29 -11.00 -57.27
N ASN A 26 -24.84 -11.51 -58.38
CA ASN A 26 -24.45 -12.80 -58.94
C ASN A 26 -22.96 -12.86 -59.28
N ALA A 27 -22.38 -11.77 -59.81
CA ALA A 27 -20.93 -11.68 -60.05
C ALA A 27 -20.11 -11.75 -58.75
N LYS A 28 -20.57 -11.12 -57.67
CA LYS A 28 -19.91 -11.19 -56.35
C LYS A 28 -20.07 -12.56 -55.69
N ILE A 29 -21.25 -13.17 -55.78
CA ILE A 29 -21.52 -14.52 -55.27
C ILE A 29 -20.64 -15.53 -55.99
N ALA A 30 -20.55 -15.43 -57.32
CA ALA A 30 -19.67 -16.23 -58.14
C ALA A 30 -18.20 -16.16 -57.67
N ALA A 31 -17.68 -14.96 -57.38
CA ALA A 31 -16.31 -14.79 -56.89
C ALA A 31 -16.10 -15.32 -55.45
N ALA A 32 -17.15 -15.41 -54.64
CA ALA A 32 -17.07 -15.85 -53.24
C ALA A 32 -17.17 -17.37 -53.05
N MET A 33 -17.62 -18.13 -54.06
CA MET A 33 -17.74 -19.59 -53.99
C MET A 33 -16.35 -20.26 -54.11
N PRO A 34 -15.85 -20.98 -53.08
CA PRO A 34 -14.48 -21.53 -53.07
C PRO A 34 -14.24 -22.68 -54.05
N VAL A 35 -15.28 -23.46 -54.36
CA VAL A 35 -15.23 -24.58 -55.30
C VAL A 35 -16.29 -24.32 -56.36
N ARG A 36 -15.85 -24.09 -57.59
CA ARG A 36 -16.72 -23.81 -58.74
C ARG A 36 -16.57 -24.94 -59.75
N HIS A 37 -17.68 -25.34 -60.37
CA HIS A 37 -17.61 -26.21 -61.54
C HIS A 37 -16.86 -25.46 -62.66
N ALA A 38 -16.12 -26.18 -63.50
CA ALA A 38 -15.50 -25.57 -64.67
C ALA A 38 -16.58 -24.87 -65.52
N GLU A 39 -16.34 -23.62 -65.88
CA GLU A 39 -17.27 -22.86 -66.71
C GLU A 39 -17.22 -23.42 -68.14
N LYS A 40 -18.40 -23.63 -68.75
CA LYS A 40 -18.48 -24.06 -70.15
C LYS A 40 -18.17 -22.87 -71.04
N ALA A 41 -17.23 -23.02 -71.97
CA ALA A 41 -16.86 -21.97 -72.91
C ALA A 41 -18.08 -21.52 -73.73
N ALA A 42 -18.23 -20.20 -73.88
CA ALA A 42 -19.29 -19.63 -74.71
C ALA A 42 -19.16 -20.08 -76.19
N PRO A 43 -20.27 -20.14 -76.94
CA PRO A 43 -20.22 -20.46 -78.36
C PRO A 43 -19.47 -19.38 -79.15
N ALA A 44 -18.82 -19.80 -80.25
CA ALA A 44 -18.08 -18.89 -81.13
C ALA A 44 -18.98 -17.80 -81.71
N GLN A 45 -18.54 -16.54 -81.63
CA GLN A 45 -19.26 -15.39 -82.16
C GLN A 45 -18.57 -14.83 -83.40
N TYR A 46 -19.34 -14.31 -84.36
CA TYR A 46 -18.82 -13.68 -85.57
C TYR A 46 -19.12 -12.19 -85.56
N ILE A 47 -18.08 -11.37 -85.58
CA ILE A 47 -18.16 -9.91 -85.54
C ILE A 47 -17.74 -9.37 -86.91
N ARG A 48 -18.57 -8.52 -87.50
CA ARG A 48 -18.22 -7.77 -88.70
C ARG A 48 -17.55 -6.46 -88.26
N TYR A 49 -16.29 -6.30 -88.62
CA TYR A 49 -15.49 -5.12 -88.31
C TYR A 49 -15.18 -4.32 -89.57
N THR A 50 -15.44 -3.02 -89.52
CA THR A 50 -15.04 -2.06 -90.55
C THR A 50 -13.82 -1.29 -90.01
N PRO A 51 -12.61 -1.52 -90.53
CA PRO A 51 -11.43 -0.76 -90.12
C PRO A 51 -11.58 0.74 -90.40
N SER A 52 -11.08 1.59 -89.48
CA SER A 52 -11.07 3.04 -89.66
C SER A 52 -10.02 3.50 -90.68
N GLN A 53 -8.89 2.80 -90.75
CA GLN A 53 -7.89 2.99 -91.78
C GLN A 53 -8.26 2.16 -93.00
N GLN A 54 -8.59 2.85 -94.10
CA GLN A 54 -8.94 2.23 -95.39
C GLN A 54 -7.88 2.59 -96.43
N GLY A 55 -7.48 1.61 -97.22
CA GLY A 55 -6.56 1.77 -98.35
C GLY A 55 -6.37 0.42 -99.03
N ASP A 56 -6.09 0.43 -100.34
CA ASP A 56 -6.02 -0.81 -101.15
C ASP A 56 -4.90 -1.76 -100.71
N ALA A 57 -3.88 -1.23 -100.02
CA ALA A 57 -2.80 -2.00 -99.41
C ALA A 57 -3.22 -2.72 -98.10
N PHE A 58 -4.34 -2.32 -97.49
CA PHE A 58 -4.83 -2.87 -96.23
C PHE A 58 -6.03 -3.79 -96.45
N ASN A 59 -6.13 -4.83 -95.62
CA ASN A 59 -7.25 -5.78 -95.65
C ASN A 59 -7.49 -6.44 -97.02
N SER A 60 -6.44 -6.61 -97.83
CA SER A 60 -6.49 -7.21 -99.18
C SER A 60 -7.54 -6.56 -100.10
N GLY A 61 -7.76 -5.24 -99.95
CA GLY A 61 -8.77 -4.49 -100.71
C GLY A 61 -10.22 -4.65 -100.22
N ALA A 62 -10.48 -5.44 -99.18
CA ALA A 62 -11.81 -5.60 -98.61
C ALA A 62 -12.16 -4.44 -97.65
N LYS A 63 -13.38 -3.92 -97.75
CA LYS A 63 -13.87 -2.84 -96.87
C LYS A 63 -14.12 -3.29 -95.42
N GLN A 64 -14.37 -4.58 -95.21
CA GLN A 64 -14.72 -5.16 -93.92
C GLN A 64 -13.98 -6.48 -93.69
N ARG A 65 -13.84 -6.88 -92.43
CA ARG A 65 -13.37 -8.21 -92.03
C ARG A 65 -14.38 -8.85 -91.09
N VAL A 66 -14.51 -10.17 -91.18
CA VAL A 66 -15.31 -10.95 -90.24
C VAL A 66 -14.36 -11.63 -89.27
N ILE A 67 -14.52 -11.36 -87.98
CA ILE A 67 -13.67 -11.86 -86.91
C ILE A 67 -14.47 -12.93 -86.16
N ARG A 68 -13.93 -14.14 -86.09
CA ARG A 68 -14.46 -15.19 -85.22
C ARG A 68 -13.85 -15.05 -83.84
N MET A 69 -14.64 -14.67 -82.86
CA MET A 69 -14.27 -14.58 -81.46
C MET A 69 -14.62 -15.89 -80.75
N VAL A 70 -13.64 -16.48 -80.08
CA VAL A 70 -13.80 -17.68 -79.24
C VAL A 70 -13.16 -17.38 -77.89
N GLU A 71 -13.87 -17.65 -76.80
CA GLU A 71 -13.34 -17.53 -75.45
C GLU A 71 -12.31 -18.63 -75.19
N ALA A 72 -11.12 -18.25 -74.73
CA ALA A 72 -10.08 -19.21 -74.40
C ALA A 72 -10.48 -20.01 -73.16
N GLN A 73 -10.39 -21.35 -73.23
CA GLN A 73 -10.69 -22.21 -72.10
C GLN A 73 -9.69 -21.98 -70.96
N VAL A 74 -10.20 -21.74 -69.75
CA VAL A 74 -9.41 -21.47 -68.54
C VAL A 74 -9.18 -22.76 -67.76
N ASP A 75 -7.96 -22.97 -67.26
CA ASP A 75 -7.63 -24.11 -66.40
C ASP A 75 -8.18 -23.89 -64.98
N PRO A 76 -9.03 -24.79 -64.45
CA PRO A 76 -9.60 -24.66 -63.11
C PRO A 76 -8.57 -24.76 -61.97
N MET A 77 -7.36 -25.27 -62.22
CA MET A 77 -6.27 -25.40 -61.23
C MET A 77 -5.22 -24.28 -61.35
N GLU A 78 -5.40 -23.35 -62.28
CA GLU A 78 -4.45 -22.25 -62.48
C GLU A 78 -4.54 -21.22 -61.34
N PRO A 79 -3.42 -20.89 -60.66
CA PRO A 79 -3.42 -19.88 -59.61
C PRO A 79 -3.60 -18.45 -60.16
N PRO A 80 -3.93 -17.46 -59.31
CA PRO A 80 -4.07 -16.06 -59.75
C PRO A 80 -2.80 -15.50 -60.43
N LYS A 81 -2.93 -15.08 -61.69
CA LYS A 81 -1.81 -14.61 -62.55
C LYS A 81 -1.12 -13.33 -62.07
N PHE A 82 -1.86 -12.42 -61.43
CA PHE A 82 -1.39 -11.06 -61.14
C PHE A 82 -1.54 -10.69 -59.66
N ARG A 83 -0.61 -9.86 -59.17
CA ARG A 83 -0.67 -9.28 -57.82
C ARG A 83 -1.63 -8.08 -57.81
N ILE A 84 -2.73 -8.18 -57.07
CA ILE A 84 -3.79 -7.15 -56.99
C ILE A 84 -3.58 -6.20 -55.78
N ASN A 85 -2.54 -6.42 -54.98
CA ASN A 85 -2.30 -5.67 -53.73
C ASN A 85 -1.75 -4.24 -53.90
N LYS A 86 -1.56 -3.77 -55.14
CA LYS A 86 -1.09 -2.40 -55.41
C LYS A 86 -2.20 -1.39 -55.10
N LYS A 87 -2.08 -0.68 -53.98
CA LYS A 87 -2.99 0.41 -53.60
C LYS A 87 -2.60 1.71 -54.29
N ILE A 88 -3.56 2.35 -54.93
CA ILE A 88 -3.41 3.64 -55.61
C ILE A 88 -4.16 4.67 -54.75
N PRO A 89 -3.68 5.93 -54.62
CA PRO A 89 -4.46 6.98 -53.96
C PRO A 89 -5.84 7.13 -54.61
N ARG A 90 -6.83 7.53 -53.82
CA ARG A 90 -8.18 7.78 -54.34
C ARG A 90 -8.09 8.88 -55.40
N GLY A 91 -8.74 8.66 -56.54
CA GLY A 91 -8.86 9.67 -57.59
C GLY A 91 -9.54 10.95 -57.09
N PRO A 92 -9.47 12.05 -57.86
CA PRO A 92 -10.18 13.27 -57.51
C PRO A 92 -11.68 12.99 -57.36
N PRO A 93 -12.37 13.65 -56.41
CA PRO A 93 -13.82 13.53 -56.31
C PRO A 93 -14.50 14.12 -57.55
N SER A 94 -15.78 13.83 -57.72
CA SER A 94 -16.64 14.58 -58.65
C SER A 94 -16.51 16.09 -58.38
N PRO A 95 -16.71 16.96 -59.39
CA PRO A 95 -16.62 18.41 -59.19
C PRO A 95 -17.47 18.83 -57.99
N PRO A 96 -16.96 19.72 -57.11
CA PRO A 96 -17.69 20.11 -55.91
C PRO A 96 -19.00 20.77 -56.33
N ALA A 97 -20.10 20.30 -55.74
CA ALA A 97 -21.40 20.89 -55.97
C ALA A 97 -21.41 22.37 -55.54
N PRO A 98 -22.13 23.26 -56.24
CA PRO A 98 -22.23 24.66 -55.86
C PRO A 98 -22.86 24.80 -54.48
N VAL A 99 -22.23 25.59 -53.61
CA VAL A 99 -22.73 25.87 -52.26
C VAL A 99 -23.75 27.01 -52.33
N LEU A 100 -25.03 26.67 -52.37
CA LEU A 100 -26.15 27.62 -52.48
C LEU A 100 -26.62 28.13 -51.10
N HIS A 101 -25.70 28.67 -50.31
CA HIS A 101 -26.06 29.33 -49.04
C HIS A 101 -26.67 30.71 -49.29
N SER A 102 -27.51 31.18 -48.36
CA SER A 102 -27.89 32.59 -48.32
C SER A 102 -26.64 33.47 -48.19
N PRO A 103 -26.69 34.75 -48.63
CA PRO A 103 -25.59 35.69 -48.43
C PRO A 103 -25.08 35.70 -46.99
N SER A 104 -23.76 35.84 -46.81
CA SER A 104 -23.15 35.81 -45.49
C SER A 104 -23.73 36.90 -44.58
N ARG A 105 -24.29 36.50 -43.43
CA ARG A 105 -24.68 37.46 -42.40
C ARG A 105 -23.42 37.98 -41.72
N LYS A 106 -23.31 39.30 -41.54
CA LYS A 106 -22.19 39.91 -40.83
C LYS A 106 -22.29 39.54 -39.35
N VAL A 107 -21.27 38.85 -38.84
CA VAL A 107 -21.14 38.53 -37.41
C VAL A 107 -20.91 39.82 -36.64
N THR A 108 -21.60 39.99 -35.50
CA THR A 108 -21.36 41.16 -34.65
C THR A 108 -20.08 40.99 -33.84
N VAL A 109 -19.38 42.09 -33.55
CA VAL A 109 -18.14 42.03 -32.72
C VAL A 109 -18.44 41.45 -31.33
N LYS A 110 -19.65 41.68 -30.80
CA LYS A 110 -20.10 41.11 -29.52
C LYS A 110 -20.19 39.59 -29.59
N GLU A 111 -20.88 39.07 -30.60
CA GLU A 111 -21.03 37.63 -30.84
C GLU A 111 -19.68 36.96 -31.01
N GLN A 112 -18.78 37.54 -31.82
CA GLN A 112 -17.44 36.98 -32.00
C GLN A 112 -16.63 36.91 -30.69
N LYS A 113 -16.79 37.88 -29.79
CA LYS A 113 -16.11 37.88 -28.48
C LYS A 113 -16.71 36.85 -27.52
N GLU A 114 -18.03 36.72 -27.51
CA GLU A 114 -18.75 35.75 -26.67
C GLU A 114 -18.41 34.30 -27.05
N TRP A 115 -18.24 34.04 -28.35
CA TRP A 115 -17.83 32.75 -28.88
C TRP A 115 -16.30 32.52 -28.88
N LYS A 116 -15.52 33.41 -28.28
CA LYS A 116 -14.07 33.21 -28.14
C LYS A 116 -13.78 32.22 -27.00
N VAL A 117 -13.58 30.96 -27.38
CA VAL A 117 -13.24 29.88 -26.45
C VAL A 117 -11.86 30.13 -25.82
N PRO A 118 -11.75 30.19 -24.47
CA PRO A 118 -10.47 30.31 -23.77
C PRO A 118 -9.56 29.10 -24.04
N PRO A 119 -8.22 29.29 -24.05
CA PRO A 119 -7.28 28.17 -24.22
C PRO A 119 -7.37 27.20 -23.02
N CYS A 120 -7.30 25.90 -23.31
CA CYS A 120 -7.28 24.88 -22.26
C CYS A 120 -5.87 24.80 -21.66
N ILE A 121 -5.73 25.24 -20.40
CA ILE A 121 -4.51 25.11 -19.62
C ILE A 121 -4.70 23.92 -18.68
N SER A 122 -3.99 22.83 -18.95
CA SER A 122 -4.08 21.61 -18.16
C SER A 122 -3.11 21.66 -16.99
N ASN A 123 -3.56 21.18 -15.82
CA ASN A 123 -2.70 20.92 -14.67
C ASN A 123 -1.85 19.64 -14.84
N TRP A 124 -2.13 18.81 -15.84
CA TRP A 124 -1.44 17.52 -16.06
C TRP A 124 -0.56 17.47 -17.31
N LYS A 125 -0.97 18.14 -18.39
CA LYS A 125 -0.32 17.96 -19.70
C LYS A 125 0.17 19.29 -20.27
N ASN A 126 1.44 19.30 -20.65
CA ASN A 126 2.09 20.38 -21.38
C ASN A 126 2.98 19.80 -22.48
N SER A 127 2.39 19.25 -23.53
CA SER A 127 3.11 18.51 -24.58
C SER A 127 4.12 19.35 -25.34
N LYS A 128 3.85 20.65 -25.49
CA LYS A 128 4.73 21.62 -26.16
C LYS A 128 5.65 22.38 -25.21
N GLY A 129 5.61 22.08 -23.90
CA GLY A 129 6.52 22.69 -22.92
C GLY A 129 6.35 24.19 -22.72
N TYR A 130 5.16 24.76 -22.95
CA TYR A 130 4.95 26.20 -22.79
C TYR A 130 5.21 26.68 -21.35
N THR A 131 5.90 27.81 -21.21
CA THR A 131 6.07 28.51 -19.92
C THR A 131 4.79 29.27 -19.62
N ILE A 132 3.96 28.70 -18.74
CA ILE A 132 2.66 29.25 -18.36
C ILE A 132 2.77 29.80 -16.94
N PRO A 133 2.38 31.06 -16.70
CA PRO A 133 2.44 31.68 -15.38
C PRO A 133 1.47 31.00 -14.40
N LEU A 134 1.76 31.12 -13.11
CA LEU A 134 1.05 30.39 -12.05
C LEU A 134 -0.43 30.76 -11.97
N ASP A 135 -0.76 32.04 -12.12
CA ASP A 135 -2.14 32.54 -12.11
C ASP A 135 -3.01 31.82 -13.15
N LYS A 136 -2.50 31.58 -14.36
CA LYS A 136 -3.24 30.89 -15.42
C LYS A 136 -3.33 29.38 -15.23
N ARG A 137 -2.38 28.76 -14.53
CA ARG A 137 -2.46 27.33 -14.13
C ARG A 137 -3.49 27.12 -13.03
N LEU A 138 -3.49 28.02 -12.04
CA LEU A 138 -4.37 27.96 -10.87
C LEU A 138 -5.77 28.55 -11.14
N ALA A 139 -5.97 29.30 -12.23
CA ALA A 139 -7.24 29.96 -12.52
C ALA A 139 -8.43 29.00 -12.67
N ALA A 140 -8.21 27.79 -13.22
CA ALA A 140 -9.26 26.78 -13.41
C ALA A 140 -9.44 25.86 -12.20
N ASP A 141 -8.63 26.06 -11.17
CA ASP A 141 -8.64 25.28 -9.96
C ASP A 141 -9.77 25.78 -9.05
N GLY A 142 -11.00 25.36 -9.35
CA GLY A 142 -12.24 25.75 -8.66
C GLY A 142 -12.24 25.53 -7.14
N ARG A 143 -11.16 25.01 -6.56
CA ARG A 143 -10.85 25.02 -5.12
C ARG A 143 -10.98 26.42 -4.51
N GLY A 144 -10.60 27.47 -5.24
CA GLY A 144 -10.76 28.86 -4.77
C GLY A 144 -12.22 29.36 -4.73
N LEU A 145 -13.12 28.69 -5.46
CA LEU A 145 -14.55 29.02 -5.49
C LEU A 145 -15.34 28.23 -4.43
N GLN A 146 -14.76 27.18 -3.86
CA GLN A 146 -15.38 26.39 -2.80
C GLN A 146 -15.29 27.14 -1.47
N GLN A 147 -16.32 27.91 -1.14
CA GLN A 147 -16.50 28.42 0.21
C GLN A 147 -16.86 27.26 1.14
N VAL A 148 -15.98 26.96 2.09
CA VAL A 148 -16.21 25.92 3.10
C VAL A 148 -17.21 26.47 4.13
N HIS A 149 -18.42 25.94 4.11
CA HIS A 149 -19.47 26.26 5.08
C HIS A 149 -19.57 25.13 6.12
N ILE A 150 -19.60 25.47 7.40
CA ILE A 150 -19.70 24.49 8.50
C ILE A 150 -21.14 24.47 9.04
N ASN A 151 -21.67 23.27 9.29
CA ASN A 151 -23.02 23.08 9.79
C ASN A 151 -23.10 23.27 11.33
N GLU A 152 -24.10 24.01 11.82
CA GLU A 152 -24.35 24.21 13.26
C GLU A 152 -24.61 22.93 14.06
N LYS A 153 -25.02 21.83 13.38
CA LYS A 153 -25.20 20.52 14.03
C LYS A 153 -23.89 20.00 14.67
N PHE A 154 -22.73 20.40 14.15
CA PHE A 154 -21.45 20.05 14.76
C PHE A 154 -21.30 20.65 16.16
N ALA A 155 -21.78 21.88 16.38
CA ALA A 155 -21.79 22.50 17.71
C ALA A 155 -22.72 21.76 18.66
N LYS A 156 -23.96 21.47 18.24
CA LYS A 156 -24.93 20.72 19.05
C LYS A 156 -24.42 19.33 19.45
N MET A 157 -23.75 18.64 18.52
CA MET A 157 -23.13 17.34 18.79
C MET A 157 -21.96 17.47 19.78
N ALA A 158 -21.08 18.45 19.61
CA ALA A 158 -19.97 18.69 20.53
C ALA A 158 -20.47 19.00 21.94
N GLU A 159 -21.48 19.88 22.08
CA GLU A 159 -22.10 20.20 23.36
C GLU A 159 -22.74 18.97 24.01
N ALA A 160 -23.46 18.15 23.25
CA ALA A 160 -24.05 16.91 23.76
C ALA A 160 -22.99 15.95 24.30
N LEU A 161 -21.85 15.81 23.61
CA LEU A 161 -20.73 14.99 24.07
C LEU A 161 -20.08 15.55 25.33
N TYR A 162 -19.88 16.86 25.42
CA TYR A 162 -19.35 17.49 26.65
C TYR A 162 -20.29 17.29 27.85
N ILE A 163 -21.60 17.41 27.66
CA ILE A 163 -22.59 17.16 28.71
C ILE A 163 -22.57 15.69 29.11
N ALA A 164 -22.49 14.77 28.14
CA ALA A 164 -22.42 13.34 28.39
C ALA A 164 -21.16 12.95 29.19
N ASP A 165 -19.98 13.48 28.83
CA ASP A 165 -18.73 13.21 29.54
C ASP A 165 -18.80 13.71 30.99
N ARG A 166 -19.30 14.94 31.21
CA ARG A 166 -19.45 15.47 32.57
C ARG A 166 -20.36 14.60 33.44
N LYS A 167 -21.53 14.21 32.91
CA LYS A 167 -22.47 13.33 33.64
C LYS A 167 -21.88 11.93 33.88
N ALA A 168 -21.13 11.40 32.92
CA ALA A 168 -20.47 10.11 33.08
C ALA A 168 -19.43 10.15 34.20
N ARG A 169 -18.62 11.20 34.27
CA ARG A 169 -17.62 11.41 35.34
C ARG A 169 -18.29 11.54 36.72
N GLU A 170 -19.33 12.37 36.82
CA GLU A 170 -20.10 12.53 38.07
C GLU A 170 -20.68 11.18 38.54
N ALA A 171 -21.25 10.39 37.62
CA ALA A 171 -21.80 9.08 37.94
C ALA A 171 -20.73 8.04 38.33
N VAL A 172 -19.54 8.12 37.74
CA VAL A 172 -18.41 7.25 38.11
C VAL A 172 -17.86 7.64 39.49
N GLU A 173 -17.70 8.94 39.75
CA GLU A 173 -17.23 9.44 41.03
C GLU A 173 -18.21 9.11 42.16
N ALA A 174 -19.50 9.33 41.95
CA ALA A 174 -20.54 8.96 42.92
C ALA A 174 -20.53 7.46 43.25
N ARG A 175 -20.37 6.60 42.23
CA ARG A 175 -20.24 5.15 42.43
C ARG A 175 -18.98 4.79 43.21
N ALA A 176 -17.83 5.35 42.86
CA ALA A 176 -16.58 5.13 43.57
C ALA A 176 -16.64 5.59 45.04
N GLN A 177 -17.30 6.72 45.33
CA GLN A 177 -17.51 7.21 46.69
C GLN A 177 -18.45 6.28 47.50
N LEU A 178 -19.52 5.75 46.88
CA LEU A 178 -20.42 4.79 47.52
C LEU A 178 -19.73 3.46 47.81
N GLU A 179 -18.98 2.92 46.86
CA GLU A 179 -18.20 1.70 47.05
C GLU A 179 -17.18 1.86 48.18
N LYS A 180 -16.48 3.01 48.23
CA LYS A 180 -15.56 3.33 49.32
C LYS A 180 -16.26 3.40 50.68
N LYS A 181 -17.45 4.02 50.76
CA LYS A 181 -18.26 4.08 51.99
C LYS A 181 -18.75 2.69 52.42
N LEU A 182 -19.20 1.85 51.48
CA LEU A 182 -19.61 0.47 51.78
C LEU A 182 -18.43 -0.36 52.28
N ALA A 183 -17.28 -0.26 51.63
CA ALA A 183 -16.05 -0.94 52.06
C ALA A 183 -15.60 -0.48 53.46
N GLN A 184 -15.70 0.82 53.78
CA GLN A 184 -15.40 1.32 55.11
C GLN A 184 -16.37 0.80 56.18
N LYS A 185 -17.67 0.78 55.89
CA LYS A 185 -18.70 0.22 56.79
C LYS A 185 -18.53 -1.29 56.98
N GLU A 186 -18.09 -2.02 55.95
CA GLU A 186 -17.79 -3.44 56.06
C GLU A 186 -16.53 -3.69 56.92
N LYS A 187 -15.49 -2.84 56.78
CA LYS A 187 -14.31 -2.88 57.65
C LYS A 187 -14.66 -2.59 59.11
N GLU A 188 -15.46 -1.56 59.38
CA GLU A 188 -15.93 -1.22 60.74
C GLU A 188 -16.71 -2.39 61.37
N LYS A 189 -17.63 -3.02 60.62
CA LYS A 189 -18.33 -4.23 61.07
C LYS A 189 -17.38 -5.39 61.40
N LYS A 190 -16.33 -5.59 60.58
CA LYS A 190 -15.31 -6.62 60.83
C LYS A 190 -14.51 -6.30 62.09
N GLU A 191 -14.13 -5.04 62.30
CA GLU A 191 -13.45 -4.57 63.51
C GLU A 191 -14.31 -4.74 64.76
N ASP A 192 -15.60 -4.39 64.71
CA ASP A 192 -16.54 -4.60 65.81
C ASP A 192 -16.75 -6.08 66.13
N MET A 193 -16.87 -6.93 65.11
CA MET A 193 -16.97 -8.39 65.28
C MET A 193 -15.71 -8.95 65.97
N LEU A 194 -14.52 -8.52 65.53
CA LEU A 194 -13.25 -8.90 66.15
C LEU A 194 -13.16 -8.39 67.59
N ARG A 195 -13.64 -7.19 67.87
CA ARG A 195 -13.67 -6.60 69.21
C ARG A 195 -14.59 -7.37 70.15
N GLN A 196 -15.79 -7.73 69.69
CA GLN A 196 -16.72 -8.56 70.46
C GLN A 196 -16.15 -9.96 70.74
N MET A 197 -15.51 -10.57 69.74
CA MET A 197 -14.84 -11.86 69.91
C MET A 197 -13.70 -11.78 70.92
N ALA A 198 -12.87 -10.72 70.86
CA ALA A 198 -11.81 -10.48 71.84
C ALA A 198 -12.35 -10.21 73.25
N GLN A 199 -13.50 -9.54 73.37
CA GLN A 199 -14.14 -9.29 74.66
C GLN A 199 -14.70 -10.58 75.27
N ARG A 200 -15.40 -11.41 74.48
CA ARG A 200 -15.85 -12.74 74.93
C ARG A 200 -14.68 -13.63 75.37
N ALA A 201 -13.58 -13.66 74.60
CA ALA A 201 -12.39 -14.41 74.96
C ALA A 201 -11.73 -13.89 76.26
N ARG A 202 -11.85 -12.60 76.57
CA ARG A 202 -11.41 -12.02 77.85
C ARG A 202 -12.35 -12.37 78.99
N ASP A 203 -13.66 -12.33 78.78
CA ASP A 203 -14.67 -12.66 79.79
C ASP A 203 -14.60 -14.15 80.18
N GLU A 204 -14.38 -15.05 79.21
CA GLU A 204 -14.10 -16.47 79.45
C GLU A 204 -12.80 -16.69 80.24
N ARG A 205 -11.76 -15.88 79.97
CA ARG A 205 -10.48 -15.92 80.70
C ARG A 205 -10.56 -15.29 82.10
N ALA A 206 -11.45 -14.31 82.31
CA ALA A 206 -11.64 -13.61 83.58
C ALA A 206 -12.50 -14.40 84.59
N GLY A 207 -13.02 -15.57 84.21
CA GLY A 207 -13.59 -16.53 85.17
C GLY A 207 -14.87 -16.07 85.86
N ILE A 208 -15.76 -15.35 85.16
CA ILE A 208 -17.11 -15.10 85.65
C ILE A 208 -17.92 -16.38 85.49
N ARG A 209 -17.90 -17.20 86.55
CA ARG A 209 -18.83 -18.32 86.74
C ARG A 209 -20.24 -17.74 86.89
N LEU A 210 -21.15 -18.10 85.97
CA LEU A 210 -22.58 -17.96 86.20
C LEU A 210 -22.96 -18.71 87.50
N PRO A 211 -23.68 -18.11 88.45
CA PRO A 211 -24.13 -18.81 89.65
C PRO A 211 -25.42 -19.57 89.33
N GLY A 212 -25.33 -20.88 89.19
CA GLY A 212 -26.51 -21.74 89.08
C GLY A 212 -26.17 -23.21 88.87
N GLY A 213 -26.25 -23.99 89.94
CA GLY A 213 -26.29 -25.46 89.88
C GLY A 213 -25.27 -26.14 90.77
N GLY A 214 -25.67 -26.50 91.99
CA GLY A 214 -24.84 -27.24 92.93
C GLY A 214 -24.79 -28.76 92.68
N GLU A 215 -23.80 -29.35 93.34
CA GLU A 215 -23.73 -30.71 93.90
C GLU A 215 -24.10 -31.92 93.02
N SER A 216 -23.10 -32.74 92.66
CA SER A 216 -22.91 -34.09 93.24
C SER A 216 -22.07 -35.04 92.37
N SER A 217 -21.30 -35.87 93.07
CA SER A 217 -20.73 -37.17 92.69
C SER A 217 -19.47 -37.23 91.81
N ASP A 218 -18.42 -37.69 92.49
CA ASP A 218 -17.28 -38.45 92.01
C ASP A 218 -17.62 -39.44 90.87
N LEU A 219 -16.82 -39.35 89.80
CA LEU A 219 -16.16 -40.42 89.03
C LEU A 219 -16.12 -40.06 87.53
N ALA A 220 -14.91 -39.92 86.99
CA ALA A 220 -14.56 -39.75 85.57
C ALA A 220 -14.81 -38.37 84.92
N ASN A 221 -14.09 -37.33 85.38
CA ASN A 221 -14.06 -36.02 84.71
C ASN A 221 -12.92 -35.95 83.65
N PRO A 222 -13.20 -35.75 82.35
CA PRO A 222 -12.18 -35.61 81.29
C PRO A 222 -11.15 -34.50 81.56
N GLU A 223 -11.50 -33.49 82.37
CA GLU A 223 -10.58 -32.42 82.79
C GLU A 223 -9.38 -32.92 83.64
N THR A 224 -9.53 -34.04 84.35
CA THR A 224 -8.41 -34.65 85.09
C THR A 224 -7.43 -35.38 84.16
N ARG A 225 -7.93 -35.99 83.08
CA ARG A 225 -7.09 -36.57 82.02
C ARG A 225 -6.34 -35.49 81.24
N GLU A 226 -7.02 -34.41 80.87
CA GLU A 226 -6.37 -33.27 80.22
C GLU A 226 -5.29 -32.64 81.11
N ARG A 227 -5.53 -32.54 82.42
CA ARG A 227 -4.51 -32.05 83.38
C ARG A 227 -3.31 -32.98 83.50
N ASP A 228 -3.51 -34.29 83.46
CA ASP A 228 -2.44 -35.28 83.51
C ASP A 228 -1.66 -35.33 82.18
N GLU A 229 -2.33 -35.17 81.04
CA GLU A 229 -1.73 -35.00 79.71
C GLU A 229 -0.89 -33.73 79.63
N LEU A 230 -1.38 -32.59 80.17
CA LEU A 230 -0.64 -31.32 80.22
C LEU A 230 0.58 -31.40 81.14
N ARG A 231 0.55 -32.22 82.20
CA ARG A 231 1.74 -32.50 83.02
C ARG A 231 2.73 -33.42 82.30
N ALA A 232 2.26 -34.44 81.60
CA ALA A 232 3.09 -35.36 80.82
C ALA A 232 3.73 -34.67 79.60
N GLU A 233 2.99 -33.78 78.93
CA GLU A 233 3.45 -32.96 77.82
C GLU A 233 4.53 -31.98 78.28
N ARG A 234 4.32 -31.24 79.38
CA ARG A 234 5.38 -30.38 79.97
C ARG A 234 6.62 -31.17 80.37
N HIS A 235 6.47 -32.42 80.81
CA HIS A 235 7.61 -33.28 81.11
C HIS A 235 8.35 -33.73 79.84
N ARG A 236 7.63 -34.04 78.77
CA ARG A 236 8.17 -34.45 77.47
C ARG A 236 8.80 -33.28 76.73
N GLU A 237 8.25 -32.08 76.86
CA GLU A 237 8.79 -30.82 76.35
C GLU A 237 10.07 -30.43 77.08
N ARG A 238 10.09 -30.44 78.43
CA ARG A 238 11.33 -30.24 79.20
C ARG A 238 12.41 -31.27 78.86
N ALA A 239 12.04 -32.51 78.56
CA ALA A 239 12.98 -33.54 78.12
C ALA A 239 13.53 -33.27 76.70
N ARG A 240 12.68 -32.84 75.75
CA ARG A 240 13.10 -32.41 74.42
C ARG A 240 13.98 -31.16 74.48
N GLU A 241 13.61 -30.18 75.28
CA GLU A 241 14.35 -28.93 75.45
C GLU A 241 15.70 -29.18 76.14
N ARG A 242 15.77 -30.08 77.13
CA ARG A 242 17.03 -30.53 77.73
C ARG A 242 17.91 -31.28 76.72
N ASN A 243 17.33 -32.10 75.83
CA ASN A 243 18.08 -32.77 74.76
C ASN A 243 18.57 -31.80 73.67
N ILE A 244 17.76 -30.81 73.29
CA ILE A 244 18.12 -29.76 72.32
C ILE A 244 19.17 -28.81 72.92
N ALA A 245 19.06 -28.44 74.19
CA ALA A 245 20.05 -27.65 74.92
C ALA A 245 21.39 -28.38 75.06
N ARG A 246 21.39 -29.72 75.09
CA ARG A 246 22.60 -30.55 75.13
C ARG A 246 23.25 -30.77 73.76
N ALA A 247 22.51 -30.58 72.66
CA ALA A 247 22.97 -30.90 71.31
C ALA A 247 23.77 -29.76 70.63
N ALA A 248 23.51 -28.48 70.93
CA ALA A 248 24.35 -27.35 70.49
C ALA A 248 23.89 -26.01 71.15
N PRO A 249 24.51 -25.56 72.25
CA PRO A 249 24.11 -24.33 72.95
C PRO A 249 24.42 -23.03 72.18
N ASP A 250 25.43 -23.02 71.31
CA ASP A 250 25.96 -21.75 70.76
C ASP A 250 25.25 -21.23 69.50
N LYS A 251 24.47 -22.07 68.80
CA LYS A 251 23.88 -21.70 67.49
C LYS A 251 22.49 -21.08 67.59
N ARG A 252 21.80 -21.19 68.72
CA ARG A 252 20.41 -20.69 68.88
C ARG A 252 20.35 -19.19 69.16
N SER A 253 21.25 -18.66 69.99
CA SER A 253 21.22 -17.24 70.40
C SER A 253 21.54 -16.28 69.25
N LYS A 254 22.43 -16.67 68.32
CA LYS A 254 22.84 -15.83 67.19
C LYS A 254 21.80 -15.80 66.06
N LEU A 255 21.21 -16.96 65.73
CA LEU A 255 20.21 -17.09 64.66
C LEU A 255 18.85 -16.46 65.00
N GLN A 256 18.45 -16.48 66.26
CA GLN A 256 17.20 -15.85 66.68
C GLN A 256 17.33 -14.32 66.77
N ARG A 257 18.48 -13.83 67.25
CA ARG A 257 18.77 -12.39 67.35
C ARG A 257 19.04 -11.71 66.01
N GLU A 258 19.54 -12.43 65.00
CA GLU A 258 19.70 -11.89 63.65
C GLU A 258 18.39 -11.90 62.84
N ARG A 259 17.43 -12.78 63.18
CA ARG A 259 16.12 -12.88 62.52
C ARG A 259 15.11 -11.83 63.01
N GLU A 260 15.29 -11.30 64.22
CA GLU A 260 14.43 -10.29 64.85
C GLU A 260 14.96 -8.85 64.71
N ARG A 261 16.06 -8.61 63.98
CA ARG A 261 16.58 -7.25 63.74
C ARG A 261 15.79 -6.54 62.64
N ASP A 262 15.21 -5.39 62.98
CA ASP A 262 14.50 -4.53 62.05
C ASP A 262 15.45 -3.97 60.97
N ILE A 263 14.91 -3.77 59.77
CA ILE A 263 15.63 -3.36 58.55
C ILE A 263 16.43 -2.06 58.74
N SER A 264 15.95 -1.16 59.61
CA SER A 264 16.63 0.08 59.97
C SER A 264 17.91 -0.15 60.81
N GLU A 265 17.93 -1.13 61.69
CA GLU A 265 19.12 -1.48 62.49
C GLU A 265 20.19 -2.20 61.66
N GLN A 266 19.79 -2.99 60.65
CA GLN A 266 20.72 -3.59 59.69
C GLN A 266 21.46 -2.55 58.85
N ILE A 267 20.77 -1.47 58.44
CA ILE A 267 21.36 -0.36 57.68
C ILE A 267 22.34 0.45 58.55
N ALA A 268 21.99 0.72 59.81
CA ALA A 268 22.84 1.47 60.74
C ALA A 268 24.13 0.72 61.13
N LEU A 269 24.12 -0.62 61.13
CA LEU A 269 25.29 -1.48 61.36
C LEU A 269 26.12 -1.75 60.09
N GLY A 270 25.76 -1.14 58.95
CA GLY A 270 26.50 -1.30 57.68
C GLY A 270 26.52 -2.73 57.15
N MET A 271 25.58 -3.59 57.58
CA MET A 271 25.47 -4.94 57.04
C MET A 271 24.87 -4.85 55.63
N PRO A 272 25.56 -5.34 54.58
CA PRO A 272 25.03 -5.26 53.23
C PRO A 272 23.75 -6.07 53.13
N ALA A 273 22.69 -5.44 52.60
CA ALA A 273 21.43 -6.11 52.32
C ALA A 273 21.74 -7.34 51.45
N LYS A 274 21.46 -8.54 51.97
CA LYS A 274 21.50 -9.76 51.17
C LYS A 274 20.39 -9.64 50.12
N THR A 275 20.73 -9.15 48.94
CA THR A 275 19.93 -9.42 47.75
C THR A 275 19.97 -10.92 47.58
N HIS A 276 18.82 -11.57 47.75
CA HIS A 276 18.67 -12.98 47.44
C HIS A 276 18.89 -13.17 45.93
N THR A 277 20.15 -13.25 45.49
CA THR A 277 20.54 -13.76 44.17
C THR A 277 20.78 -15.25 44.32
N GLY A 278 19.70 -16.01 44.47
CA GLY A 278 19.75 -17.45 44.60
C GLY A 278 18.60 -18.11 43.86
N GLY A 279 18.89 -18.72 42.71
CA GLY A 279 17.95 -19.64 42.06
C GLY A 279 18.30 -20.09 40.64
N GLU A 280 18.97 -19.27 39.83
CA GLU A 280 19.10 -19.57 38.38
C GLU A 280 20.55 -19.48 37.89
N THR A 281 20.94 -20.43 37.03
CA THR A 281 22.24 -20.52 36.37
C THR A 281 22.56 -19.22 35.63
N GLN A 282 23.76 -18.68 35.81
CA GLN A 282 24.21 -17.49 35.09
C GLN A 282 24.27 -17.78 33.59
N PHE A 283 23.49 -17.05 32.78
CA PHE A 283 23.48 -17.16 31.32
C PHE A 283 24.42 -16.13 30.68
N ASP A 284 25.04 -16.46 29.53
CA ASP A 284 25.93 -15.56 28.78
C ASP A 284 25.13 -14.35 28.24
N GLN A 285 25.61 -13.14 28.53
CA GLN A 285 24.97 -11.89 28.13
C GLN A 285 24.75 -11.77 26.62
N ARG A 286 25.61 -12.41 25.80
CA ARG A 286 25.49 -12.40 24.33
C ARG A 286 24.29 -13.19 23.81
N LEU A 287 23.72 -14.06 24.63
CA LEU A 287 22.51 -14.82 24.31
C LEU A 287 21.24 -14.01 24.59
N PHE A 288 21.32 -13.00 25.46
CA PHE A 288 20.23 -12.05 25.66
C PHE A 288 20.28 -10.99 24.56
N ASN A 289 19.11 -10.62 24.03
CA ASN A 289 18.92 -9.73 22.87
C ASN A 289 19.27 -10.33 21.49
N THR A 290 19.39 -11.64 21.33
CA THR A 290 19.33 -12.26 20.00
C THR A 290 17.88 -12.48 19.60
N THR A 291 17.44 -11.95 18.44
CA THR A 291 16.06 -12.07 17.92
C THR A 291 15.74 -13.41 17.27
N LYS A 292 16.63 -14.41 17.38
CA LYS A 292 16.43 -15.74 16.81
C LYS A 292 15.30 -16.46 17.55
N GLY A 293 14.21 -16.75 16.84
CA GLY A 293 13.12 -17.61 17.33
C GLY A 293 11.70 -17.07 17.14
N MET A 294 11.52 -15.76 16.87
CA MET A 294 10.19 -15.19 16.56
C MET A 294 9.90 -15.08 15.07
N ASP A 295 10.93 -15.14 14.22
CA ASP A 295 10.82 -14.86 12.77
C ASP A 295 10.51 -16.11 11.92
N SER A 296 10.70 -17.31 12.50
CA SER A 296 10.47 -18.59 11.84
C SER A 296 9.19 -19.25 12.36
N GLY A 297 8.12 -19.26 11.55
CA GLY A 297 6.93 -20.07 11.82
C GLY A 297 5.63 -19.30 12.08
N TYR A 298 5.61 -17.98 11.95
CA TYR A 298 4.39 -17.16 12.01
C TYR A 298 4.20 -16.42 10.68
N GLY A 299 3.76 -17.14 9.66
CA GLY A 299 3.52 -16.60 8.32
C GLY A 299 2.28 -17.25 7.71
N ASP A 300 1.52 -16.47 6.95
CA ASP A 300 0.42 -16.93 6.13
C ASP A 300 0.92 -17.99 5.12
N ASP A 301 0.07 -18.95 4.73
CA ASP A 301 0.46 -20.04 3.82
C ASP A 301 0.89 -19.51 2.42
N GLU A 302 0.52 -18.26 2.10
CA GLU A 302 0.91 -17.53 0.90
C GLU A 302 2.26 -16.79 1.01
N ALA A 303 2.82 -16.65 2.23
CA ALA A 303 4.10 -16.00 2.45
C ALA A 303 5.25 -16.97 2.13
N TYR A 304 6.08 -16.64 1.14
CA TYR A 304 7.21 -17.47 0.73
C TYR A 304 8.40 -17.37 1.70
N THR A 305 8.23 -17.87 2.93
CA THR A 305 9.18 -17.81 4.06
C THR A 305 9.89 -19.16 4.31
N VAL A 306 10.19 -19.90 3.24
CA VAL A 306 10.79 -21.24 3.30
C VAL A 306 12.24 -21.23 3.83
N TYR A 307 12.93 -20.10 3.76
CA TYR A 307 14.34 -19.98 4.17
C TYR A 307 14.55 -18.84 5.16
N ASP A 308 15.27 -19.13 6.24
CA ASP A 308 15.58 -18.20 7.33
C ASP A 308 16.62 -17.13 6.94
N LYS A 309 17.33 -17.32 5.82
CA LYS A 309 18.39 -16.43 5.35
C LYS A 309 18.29 -16.20 3.84
N PRO A 310 18.53 -14.97 3.36
CA PRO A 310 18.60 -14.69 1.93
C PRO A 310 19.84 -15.37 1.30
N TRP A 311 19.71 -15.81 0.06
CA TRP A 311 20.80 -16.42 -0.72
C TRP A 311 22.02 -15.49 -0.89
N ARG A 312 21.82 -14.16 -0.85
CA ARG A 312 22.89 -13.16 -0.86
C ARG A 312 22.67 -12.14 0.27
N GLU A 313 23.73 -11.80 1.00
CA GLU A 313 23.75 -10.74 2.03
C GLU A 313 23.74 -9.33 1.41
N SER A 314 22.85 -9.08 0.45
CA SER A 314 22.80 -7.80 -0.26
C SER A 314 22.42 -6.62 0.63
N GLY A 315 21.75 -6.85 1.76
CA GLY A 315 21.31 -5.80 2.68
C GLY A 315 22.44 -5.24 3.57
N GLY A 316 23.50 -6.02 3.81
CA GLY A 316 24.65 -5.60 4.64
C GLY A 316 25.83 -5.05 3.83
N LEU A 317 25.99 -5.53 2.59
CA LEU A 317 27.07 -5.07 1.72
C LEU A 317 26.95 -3.59 1.37
N GLY A 318 25.76 -3.00 1.26
CA GLY A 318 25.61 -1.56 1.03
C GLY A 318 26.15 -0.66 2.16
N ALA A 319 26.25 -1.19 3.39
CA ALA A 319 26.83 -0.49 4.53
C ALA A 319 28.36 -0.63 4.62
N HIS A 320 28.91 -1.70 4.04
CA HIS A 320 30.35 -2.01 4.04
C HIS A 320 31.04 -1.87 2.67
N LEU A 321 30.28 -1.54 1.62
CA LEU A 321 30.81 -1.21 0.30
C LEU A 321 31.44 0.17 0.39
N TYR A 322 32.76 0.16 0.60
CA TYR A 322 33.69 1.28 0.63
C TYR A 322 33.06 2.67 0.83
N ARG A 323 32.88 3.06 2.10
CA ARG A 323 32.55 4.42 2.50
C ARG A 323 33.78 5.04 3.16
N PRO A 324 34.65 5.72 2.40
CA PRO A 324 35.81 6.38 3.00
C PRO A 324 35.32 7.44 3.99
N SER A 325 35.70 7.29 5.26
CA SER A 325 35.43 8.30 6.28
C SER A 325 36.52 9.36 6.21
N LYS A 326 36.10 10.63 6.23
CA LYS A 326 37.02 11.78 6.14
C LYS A 326 38.07 11.82 7.26
N SER A 327 37.85 11.08 8.35
CA SER A 327 38.79 10.99 9.48
C SER A 327 39.90 9.97 9.26
N ILE A 328 39.70 8.93 8.44
CA ILE A 328 40.71 7.89 8.21
C ILE A 328 41.90 8.43 7.41
N ASP A 329 41.63 9.32 6.45
CA ASP A 329 42.67 9.90 5.59
C ASP A 329 43.49 10.98 6.31
N GLN A 330 42.93 11.60 7.34
CA GLN A 330 43.59 12.67 8.10
C GLN A 330 44.75 12.14 8.94
N ASP A 331 44.58 10.95 9.52
CA ASP A 331 45.63 10.26 10.28
C ASP A 331 46.69 9.61 9.36
N ALA A 332 46.29 9.19 8.15
CA ALA A 332 47.17 8.46 7.22
C ALA A 332 48.06 9.38 6.35
N TYR A 333 47.57 10.55 5.93
CA TYR A 333 48.29 11.43 4.99
C TYR A 333 48.76 12.78 5.55
N GLY A 334 48.41 13.12 6.80
CA GLY A 334 48.85 14.35 7.45
C GLY A 334 48.38 15.65 6.75
N ALA A 335 48.50 16.77 7.45
CA ALA A 335 47.96 18.07 7.00
C ALA A 335 48.66 18.70 5.76
N ASP A 336 49.58 17.99 5.11
CA ASP A 336 50.36 18.52 3.99
C ASP A 336 49.55 18.67 2.70
N LEU A 337 48.46 17.90 2.54
CA LEU A 337 47.59 18.01 1.37
C LEU A 337 46.87 19.37 1.30
N GLU A 338 46.39 19.89 2.44
CA GLU A 338 45.77 21.22 2.51
C GLU A 338 46.79 22.34 2.25
N ARG A 339 48.05 22.14 2.65
CA ARG A 339 49.13 23.11 2.41
C ARG A 339 49.51 23.19 0.92
N ILE A 340 49.53 22.06 0.22
CA ILE A 340 49.88 21.99 -1.20
C ILE A 340 48.76 22.60 -2.05
N VAL A 341 47.48 22.30 -1.73
CA VAL A 341 46.30 22.84 -2.45
C VAL A 341 46.20 24.37 -2.35
N ASN A 342 46.66 24.96 -1.24
CA ASN A 342 46.58 26.40 -1.00
C ASN A 342 47.78 27.22 -1.52
N THR A 343 48.73 26.60 -2.23
CA THR A 343 49.86 27.35 -2.83
C THR A 343 49.61 27.64 -4.31
N SER A 344 49.63 28.92 -4.69
CA SER A 344 49.37 29.42 -6.06
C SER A 344 50.49 29.11 -7.08
N ARG A 345 51.30 28.07 -6.84
CA ARG A 345 52.49 27.74 -7.64
C ARG A 345 52.18 27.07 -8.98
N PHE A 346 50.94 26.64 -9.21
CA PHE A 346 50.51 25.90 -10.41
C PHE A 346 49.29 26.54 -11.08
N VAL A 347 49.44 27.77 -11.56
CA VAL A 347 48.44 28.41 -12.43
C VAL A 347 49.01 28.46 -13.85
N PRO A 348 48.41 27.79 -14.85
CA PRO A 348 48.84 27.89 -16.24
C PRO A 348 48.31 29.17 -16.91
N ASP A 349 49.13 29.83 -17.74
CA ASP A 349 48.82 31.12 -18.39
C ASP A 349 47.76 31.05 -19.51
N LYS A 350 47.27 29.86 -19.86
CA LYS A 350 46.29 29.68 -20.94
C LYS A 350 45.21 28.69 -20.51
N GLU A 351 44.01 29.23 -20.27
CA GLU A 351 42.87 28.47 -19.76
C GLU A 351 42.02 27.90 -20.91
N PHE A 352 41.44 26.71 -20.67
CA PHE A 352 40.50 26.06 -21.59
C PHE A 352 39.09 26.66 -21.35
N SER A 353 38.41 27.10 -22.39
CA SER A 353 37.08 27.72 -22.26
C SER A 353 36.07 26.73 -21.68
N GLY A 354 35.56 27.03 -20.47
CA GLY A 354 34.56 26.20 -19.78
C GLY A 354 34.82 25.99 -18.29
N THR A 355 35.98 26.39 -17.76
CA THR A 355 36.29 26.27 -16.33
C THR A 355 36.33 27.65 -15.64
N ASP A 356 35.20 28.10 -15.09
CA ASP A 356 35.16 29.29 -14.23
C ASP A 356 35.65 28.94 -12.81
N ARG A 357 36.68 29.65 -12.32
CA ARG A 357 37.26 29.46 -10.98
C ARG A 357 36.56 30.30 -9.90
N SER A 358 35.54 31.09 -10.24
CA SER A 358 34.79 31.91 -9.27
C SER A 358 33.74 31.14 -8.45
N GLY A 359 33.52 29.86 -8.75
CA GLY A 359 32.65 28.98 -7.97
C GLY A 359 33.38 28.34 -6.79
N GLN A 360 33.07 28.75 -5.56
CA GLN A 360 33.40 28.03 -4.32
C GLN A 360 32.64 26.68 -4.25
N ASN A 361 32.97 25.73 -5.11
CA ASN A 361 32.51 24.35 -4.98
C ASN A 361 33.75 23.46 -4.90
N ALA A 362 34.24 23.27 -3.67
CA ALA A 362 35.12 22.16 -3.34
C ALA A 362 34.45 20.87 -3.84
N ARG A 363 35.08 20.21 -4.81
CA ARG A 363 34.56 19.01 -5.49
C ARG A 363 34.31 17.90 -4.46
N GLN A 364 33.09 17.80 -3.97
CA GLN A 364 32.62 16.69 -3.14
C GLN A 364 31.54 15.95 -3.92
N GLY A 365 31.97 14.93 -4.65
CA GLY A 365 31.08 14.04 -5.40
C GLY A 365 31.84 13.34 -6.53
N PRO A 366 31.45 12.11 -6.89
CA PRO A 366 32.01 11.45 -8.08
C PRO A 366 31.66 12.26 -9.33
N VAL A 367 32.61 12.30 -10.28
CA VAL A 367 32.50 13.01 -11.56
C VAL A 367 31.19 12.62 -12.26
N GLN A 368 30.29 13.60 -12.43
CA GLN A 368 29.15 13.45 -13.32
C GLN A 368 29.63 13.74 -14.75
N PHE A 369 29.46 12.76 -15.64
CA PHE A 369 29.68 12.98 -17.06
C PHE A 369 28.43 13.64 -17.65
N GLU A 370 28.60 14.76 -18.34
CA GLU A 370 27.57 15.25 -19.25
C GLU A 370 27.47 14.29 -20.43
N LYS A 371 26.25 13.81 -20.69
CA LYS A 371 25.96 12.97 -21.85
C LYS A 371 25.91 13.87 -23.08
N GLU A 372 26.99 13.92 -23.85
CA GLU A 372 26.93 14.44 -25.22
C GLU A 372 25.94 13.62 -26.04
N GLU A 373 25.13 14.34 -26.82
CA GLU A 373 24.11 13.80 -27.71
C GLU A 373 24.82 13.12 -28.89
N ASP A 374 24.58 11.81 -29.05
CA ASP A 374 25.20 10.95 -30.05
C ASP A 374 24.82 11.41 -31.48
N PRO A 375 25.79 11.85 -32.31
CA PRO A 375 25.51 12.38 -33.64
C PRO A 375 25.22 11.30 -34.70
N PHE A 376 25.21 10.00 -34.38
CA PHE A 376 24.83 8.93 -35.32
C PHE A 376 24.07 7.76 -34.65
N GLY A 377 22.76 7.93 -34.44
CA GLY A 377 21.85 6.86 -34.06
C GLY A 377 20.71 6.67 -35.07
N GLU A 378 20.81 5.64 -35.91
CA GLU A 378 19.75 5.21 -36.84
C GLU A 378 18.65 4.39 -36.13
N ARG A 379 17.39 4.74 -36.49
CA ARG A 379 16.08 4.09 -36.27
C ARG A 379 15.36 4.25 -34.94
#